data_AF-A0A376JVR2-F1
#
_entry.id   AF-A0A376JVR2-F1
#
_cell.length_a   1.000
_cell.length_b   1.000
_cell.length_c   1.000
_cell.angle_alpha   90.00
_cell.angle_beta   90.00
_cell.angle_gamma   90.00
#
_symmetry.space_group_name_H-M   'P 1'
#
loop_
_entity.id
_entity.type
_entity.pdbx_description
1 polymer ?
#
loop_
_entity_poly.entity_id
_entity_poly.type
_entity_poly.pdbx_seq_one_letter_code
_entity_poly.pdbx_strand_id
1 'polypeptide(L)'
;MNNNPLEAVTQAVNSLVTALKLPDESAKANEVLGEMSFPQFSRLLPYRDYNQESGLFMNDTTMGFMLEAIPINGANESIVEALDHMLRTKLPRGIPLCIHLMSSQLVGDRIEYGLREFSWSGEQAERFNAITRAYYMKAAATQFPLPEGMNLPLTLRHFLVLFSLKEKKPG
;
A
#
# COMPACT_ATOMS: atom_id res chain seq x y z
N MET A 1 -36.58 -10.63 -32.08
CA MET A 1 -36.73 -10.71 -30.61
C MET A 1 -36.50 -9.31 -30.07
N ASN A 2 -37.55 -8.67 -29.55
CA ASN A 2 -37.49 -7.31 -29.00
C ASN A 2 -36.85 -7.40 -27.60
N ASN A 3 -35.58 -7.01 -27.47
CA ASN A 3 -34.96 -6.83 -26.17
C ASN A 3 -35.53 -5.55 -25.57
N ASN A 4 -36.45 -5.68 -24.61
CA ASN A 4 -37.04 -4.53 -23.93
C ASN A 4 -35.95 -3.84 -23.10
N PRO A 5 -35.57 -2.58 -23.39
CA PRO A 5 -34.46 -1.91 -22.71
C PRO A 5 -34.66 -1.82 -21.20
N LEU A 6 -35.92 -1.81 -20.71
CA LEU A 6 -36.22 -1.87 -19.29
C LEU A 6 -35.78 -3.17 -18.62
N GLU A 7 -35.90 -4.32 -19.29
CA GLU A 7 -35.50 -5.61 -18.72
C GLU A 7 -33.97 -5.71 -18.63
N ALA A 8 -33.25 -5.23 -19.65
CA ALA A 8 -31.80 -5.17 -19.62
C ALA A 8 -31.28 -4.26 -18.49
N VAL A 9 -31.91 -3.11 -18.28
CA VAL A 9 -31.59 -2.18 -17.18
C VAL A 9 -31.93 -2.79 -15.83
N THR A 10 -33.07 -3.47 -15.71
CA THR A 10 -33.48 -4.11 -14.45
C THR A 10 -32.56 -5.26 -14.07
N GLN A 11 -32.15 -6.06 -15.05
CA GLN A 11 -31.20 -7.15 -14.86
C GLN A 11 -29.82 -6.63 -14.43
N ALA A 12 -29.37 -5.54 -15.05
CA ALA A 12 -28.13 -4.84 -14.71
C ALA A 12 -28.14 -4.27 -13.27
N VAL A 13 -29.24 -3.65 -12.87
CA VAL A 13 -29.38 -3.10 -11.49
C VAL A 13 -29.40 -4.23 -10.47
N ASN A 14 -30.10 -5.33 -10.76
CA ASN A 14 -30.19 -6.47 -9.84
C ASN A 14 -28.86 -7.21 -9.70
N SER A 15 -28.08 -7.35 -10.78
CA SER A 15 -26.74 -7.94 -10.71
C SER A 15 -25.76 -7.05 -9.93
N LEU A 16 -25.82 -5.72 -10.11
CA LEU A 16 -25.02 -4.76 -9.32
C LEU A 16 -25.36 -4.78 -7.82
N VAL A 17 -26.66 -4.78 -7.49
CA VAL A 17 -27.13 -4.86 -6.09
C VAL A 17 -26.75 -6.19 -5.44
N THR A 18 -26.62 -7.26 -6.23
CA THR A 18 -26.18 -8.58 -5.74
C THR A 18 -24.66 -8.63 -5.56
N ALA A 19 -23.90 -8.01 -6.48
CA ALA A 19 -22.45 -7.91 -6.38
C ALA A 19 -21.99 -7.05 -5.19
N LEU A 20 -22.75 -6.00 -4.86
CA LEU A 20 -22.53 -5.12 -3.70
C LEU A 20 -22.86 -5.74 -2.32
N LYS A 21 -23.28 -7.00 -2.27
CA LYS A 21 -23.67 -7.70 -1.03
C LYS A 21 -22.76 -8.88 -0.68
N LEU A 22 -21.73 -9.17 -1.48
CA LEU A 22 -20.88 -10.35 -1.35
C LEU A 22 -19.47 -9.92 -0.97
N PRO A 23 -18.85 -10.42 0.12
CA PRO A 23 -17.67 -9.85 0.80
C PRO A 23 -16.33 -9.75 0.00
N ASP A 24 -16.32 -9.97 -1.31
CA ASP A 24 -15.14 -9.95 -2.20
C ASP A 24 -15.34 -8.93 -3.36
N GLU A 25 -15.71 -7.71 -2.98
CA GLU A 25 -16.60 -6.80 -3.73
C GLU A 25 -16.02 -6.00 -4.91
N SER A 26 -14.71 -5.87 -5.09
CA SER A 26 -14.18 -4.89 -6.08
C SER A 26 -13.90 -5.49 -7.45
N ALA A 27 -13.32 -6.68 -7.54
CA ALA A 27 -12.92 -7.28 -8.81
C ALA A 27 -14.14 -7.69 -9.66
N LYS A 28 -15.10 -8.39 -9.05
CA LYS A 28 -16.30 -8.89 -9.74
C LYS A 28 -17.30 -7.79 -10.09
N ALA A 29 -17.39 -6.75 -9.24
CA ALA A 29 -18.17 -5.56 -9.57
C ALA A 29 -17.53 -4.78 -10.73
N ASN A 30 -16.20 -4.64 -10.76
CA ASN A 30 -15.49 -4.02 -11.89
C ASN A 30 -15.59 -4.83 -13.18
N GLU A 31 -15.67 -6.16 -13.11
CA GLU A 31 -15.87 -7.04 -14.27
C GLU A 31 -17.26 -6.81 -14.90
N VAL A 32 -18.32 -6.89 -14.10
CA VAL A 32 -19.71 -6.64 -14.53
C VAL A 32 -19.90 -5.20 -15.01
N LEU A 33 -19.30 -4.24 -14.31
CA LEU A 33 -19.29 -2.84 -14.72
C LEU A 33 -18.50 -2.65 -16.03
N GLY A 34 -17.37 -3.33 -16.19
CA GLY A 34 -16.54 -3.29 -17.40
C GLY A 34 -17.27 -3.73 -18.66
N GLU A 35 -18.11 -4.76 -18.54
CA GLU A 35 -19.01 -5.26 -19.59
C GLU A 35 -20.14 -4.28 -19.95
N MET A 36 -20.53 -3.41 -19.01
CA MET A 36 -21.52 -2.37 -19.27
C MET A 36 -20.89 -1.18 -20.01
N SER A 37 -21.52 -0.71 -21.08
CA SER A 37 -21.12 0.48 -21.83
C SER A 37 -21.43 1.79 -21.07
N PHE A 38 -21.20 1.83 -19.76
CA PHE A 38 -21.45 2.99 -18.91
C PHE A 38 -20.15 3.72 -18.57
N PRO A 39 -20.06 5.07 -18.69
CA PRO A 39 -18.85 5.81 -18.37
C PRO A 39 -18.51 5.65 -16.88
N GLN A 40 -17.35 5.08 -16.58
CA GLN A 40 -16.86 4.87 -15.22
C GLN A 40 -15.58 5.65 -15.00
N PHE A 41 -15.40 6.16 -13.78
CA PHE A 41 -14.16 6.80 -13.37
C PHE A 41 -12.95 5.85 -13.47
N SER A 42 -13.16 4.54 -13.26
CA SER A 42 -12.14 3.51 -13.45
C SER A 42 -11.56 3.49 -14.86
N ARG A 43 -12.33 3.83 -15.91
CA ARG A 43 -11.83 3.92 -17.30
C ARG A 43 -10.88 5.10 -17.53
N LEU A 44 -10.85 6.09 -16.63
CA LEU A 44 -9.86 7.18 -16.65
C LEU A 44 -8.56 6.78 -15.96
N LEU A 45 -8.60 5.76 -15.11
CA LEU A 45 -7.43 5.26 -14.40
C LEU A 45 -6.70 4.24 -15.30
N PRO A 46 -5.36 4.29 -15.39
CA PRO A 46 -4.61 3.35 -16.24
C PRO A 46 -4.66 1.89 -15.80
N TYR A 47 -5.17 1.64 -14.60
CA TYR A 47 -5.17 0.34 -13.94
C TYR A 47 -6.49 -0.39 -14.22
N ARG A 48 -6.41 -1.63 -14.72
CA ARG A 48 -7.58 -2.40 -15.13
C ARG A 48 -7.92 -3.53 -14.18
N ASP A 49 -6.94 -4.34 -13.82
CA ASP A 49 -7.21 -5.57 -13.08
C ASP A 49 -6.00 -6.09 -12.28
N TYR A 50 -6.26 -6.91 -11.28
CA TYR A 50 -5.25 -7.68 -10.54
C TYR A 50 -5.50 -9.17 -10.78
N ASN A 51 -4.54 -9.83 -11.44
CA ASN A 51 -4.60 -11.27 -11.56
C ASN A 51 -4.02 -11.91 -10.30
N GLN A 52 -4.90 -12.45 -9.46
CA GLN A 52 -4.51 -13.12 -8.19
C GLN A 52 -3.64 -14.36 -8.40
N GLU A 53 -3.80 -15.09 -9.50
CA GLU A 53 -3.05 -16.33 -9.77
C GLU A 53 -1.58 -16.02 -10.12
N SER A 54 -1.36 -15.00 -10.95
CA SER A 54 0.01 -14.56 -11.32
C SER A 54 0.61 -13.52 -10.38
N GLY A 55 -0.21 -12.87 -9.54
CA GLY A 55 0.19 -11.75 -8.71
C GLY A 55 0.50 -10.47 -9.50
N LEU A 56 0.07 -10.38 -10.76
CA LEU A 56 0.39 -9.26 -11.66
C LEU A 56 -0.74 -8.25 -11.74
N PHE A 57 -0.37 -6.98 -11.69
CA PHE A 57 -1.22 -5.84 -12.00
C PHE A 57 -1.26 -5.63 -13.51
N MET A 58 -2.48 -5.61 -14.06
CA MET A 58 -2.74 -5.35 -15.47
C MET A 58 -3.22 -3.91 -15.66
N ASN A 59 -2.46 -3.13 -16.42
CA ASN A 59 -2.83 -1.79 -16.88
C ASN A 59 -3.28 -1.81 -18.35
N ASP A 60 -3.70 -0.67 -18.88
CA ASP A 60 -4.12 -0.53 -20.28
C ASP A 60 -3.06 -1.06 -21.27
N THR A 61 -1.81 -0.64 -21.11
CA THR A 61 -0.71 -0.96 -22.04
C THR A 61 0.43 -1.75 -21.41
N THR A 62 0.42 -1.91 -20.09
CA THR A 62 1.51 -2.54 -19.33
C THR A 62 0.98 -3.61 -18.39
N MET A 63 1.86 -4.51 -17.97
CA MET A 63 1.62 -5.48 -16.90
C MET A 63 2.84 -5.50 -15.99
N GLY A 64 2.66 -5.73 -14.70
CA GLY A 64 3.77 -5.63 -13.76
C GLY A 64 3.43 -6.11 -12.36
N PHE A 65 4.36 -5.96 -11.44
CA PHE A 65 4.16 -6.27 -10.04
C PHE A 65 4.66 -5.11 -9.16
N MET A 66 4.22 -5.13 -7.91
CA MET A 66 4.73 -4.26 -6.87
C MET A 66 5.23 -5.11 -5.70
N LEU A 67 6.44 -4.83 -5.22
CA LEU A 67 7.00 -5.42 -4.01
C LEU A 67 7.03 -4.39 -2.89
N GLU A 68 6.55 -4.81 -1.74
CA GLU A 68 6.62 -4.05 -0.51
C GLU A 68 7.84 -4.47 0.31
N ALA A 69 8.62 -3.50 0.78
CA ALA A 69 9.77 -3.71 1.63
C ALA A 69 9.81 -2.71 2.78
N ILE A 70 10.25 -3.16 3.95
CA ILE A 70 10.44 -2.32 5.13
C ILE A 70 11.91 -1.88 5.15
N PRO A 71 12.20 -0.57 5.12
CA PRO A 71 13.57 -0.11 5.21
C PRO A 71 14.10 -0.35 6.63
N ILE A 72 15.31 -0.91 6.71
CA ILE A 72 16.02 -1.12 7.98
C ILE A 72 17.28 -0.25 8.01
N ASN A 73 17.68 0.15 9.21
CA ASN A 73 18.99 0.74 9.45
C ASN A 73 20.08 -0.35 9.46
N GLY A 74 21.33 0.04 9.22
CA GLY A 74 22.47 -0.88 9.28
C GLY A 74 22.95 -1.41 7.94
N ALA A 75 22.64 -0.73 6.82
CA ALA A 75 23.31 -1.01 5.56
C ALA A 75 24.82 -0.77 5.68
N ASN A 76 25.61 -1.69 5.12
CA ASN A 76 27.06 -1.55 4.97
C ASN A 76 27.44 -1.54 3.48
N GLU A 77 28.71 -1.31 3.17
CA GLU A 77 29.20 -1.25 1.78
C GLU A 77 28.88 -2.54 1.00
N SER A 78 29.04 -3.70 1.63
CA SER A 78 28.73 -5.00 1.01
C SER A 78 27.25 -5.13 0.59
N ILE A 79 26.31 -4.64 1.39
CA ILE A 79 24.87 -4.63 1.04
C ILE A 79 24.61 -3.70 -0.14
N VAL A 80 25.27 -2.54 -0.17
CA VAL A 80 25.15 -1.58 -1.28
C VAL A 80 25.68 -2.18 -2.58
N GLU A 81 26.83 -2.85 -2.53
CA GLU A 81 27.41 -3.56 -3.68
C GLU A 81 26.53 -4.71 -4.16
N ALA A 82 25.98 -5.51 -3.24
CA ALA A 82 25.06 -6.59 -3.59
C ALA A 82 23.79 -6.06 -4.27
N LEU A 83 23.26 -4.94 -3.79
CA LEU A 83 22.09 -4.29 -4.39
C LEU A 83 22.42 -3.75 -5.79
N ASP A 84 23.55 -3.05 -5.97
CA ASP A 84 23.99 -2.59 -7.29
C ASP A 84 24.18 -3.76 -8.27
N HIS A 85 24.83 -4.84 -7.83
CA HIS A 85 25.01 -6.03 -8.65
C HIS A 85 23.67 -6.68 -9.04
N MET A 86 22.73 -6.77 -8.11
CA MET A 86 21.38 -7.27 -8.38
C MET A 86 20.65 -6.42 -9.42
N LEU A 87 20.70 -5.08 -9.27
CA LEU A 87 20.08 -4.16 -10.22
C LEU A 87 20.69 -4.29 -11.62
N ARG A 88 22.00 -4.53 -11.73
CA ARG A 88 22.68 -4.71 -13.03
C ARG A 88 22.42 -6.05 -13.70
N THR A 89 22.25 -7.11 -12.93
CA THR A 89 22.22 -8.49 -13.45
C THR A 89 20.82 -9.08 -13.55
N LYS A 90 19.91 -8.71 -12.66
CA LYS A 90 18.57 -9.32 -12.56
C LYS A 90 17.48 -8.47 -13.20
N LEU A 91 17.67 -7.16 -13.29
CA LEU A 91 16.68 -6.30 -13.94
C LEU A 91 16.83 -6.34 -15.47
N PRO A 92 15.75 -6.62 -16.20
CA PRO A 92 15.77 -6.54 -17.65
C PRO A 92 16.01 -5.10 -18.12
N ARG A 93 16.74 -4.95 -19.24
CA ARG A 93 17.02 -3.64 -19.83
C ARG A 93 15.78 -3.07 -20.51
N GLY A 94 15.62 -1.75 -20.46
CA GLY A 94 14.52 -1.05 -21.12
C GLY A 94 13.18 -1.15 -20.38
N ILE A 95 13.14 -1.78 -19.20
CA ILE A 95 11.96 -1.86 -18.35
C ILE A 95 12.04 -0.79 -17.25
N PRO A 96 11.00 0.06 -17.08
CA PRO A 96 10.97 1.05 -16.02
C PRO A 96 10.78 0.37 -14.65
N LEU A 97 11.76 0.57 -13.77
CA LEU A 97 11.67 0.33 -12.32
C LEU A 97 11.43 1.66 -11.62
N CYS A 98 10.40 1.74 -10.77
CA CYS A 98 10.19 2.88 -9.89
C CYS A 98 10.19 2.45 -8.42
N ILE A 99 10.93 3.18 -7.60
CA ILE A 99 11.05 2.94 -6.16
C ILE A 99 10.39 4.11 -5.45
N HIS A 100 9.39 3.83 -4.62
CA HIS A 100 8.67 4.84 -3.85
C HIS A 100 8.92 4.63 -2.36
N LEU A 101 9.46 5.65 -1.69
CA LEU A 101 9.49 5.70 -0.23
C LEU A 101 8.26 6.46 0.26
N MET A 102 7.35 5.74 0.90
CA MET A 102 6.16 6.26 1.53
C MET A 102 6.40 6.40 3.03
N SER A 103 5.80 7.43 3.64
CA SER A 103 5.91 7.67 5.07
C SER A 103 4.55 8.06 5.63
N SER A 104 4.07 7.28 6.60
CA SER A 104 2.77 7.49 7.26
C SER A 104 2.94 7.84 8.73
N GLN A 105 2.11 8.77 9.22
CA GLN A 105 2.00 9.11 10.64
C GLN A 105 1.07 8.16 11.41
N LEU A 106 0.38 7.25 10.72
CA LEU A 106 -0.52 6.27 11.36
C LEU A 106 0.28 5.12 11.98
N VAL A 107 0.94 5.43 13.10
CA VAL A 107 1.81 4.49 13.84
C VAL A 107 1.25 4.12 15.22
N GLY A 108 0.03 4.55 15.57
CA GLY A 108 -0.53 4.36 16.91
C GLY A 108 -0.52 2.90 17.38
N ASP A 109 -1.06 1.99 16.56
CA ASP A 109 -1.11 0.56 16.89
C ASP A 109 0.28 -0.07 16.95
N ARG A 110 1.22 0.40 16.10
CA ARG A 110 2.61 -0.07 16.10
C ARG A 110 3.35 0.36 17.36
N ILE A 111 3.13 1.59 17.82
CA ILE A 111 3.66 2.11 19.07
C ILE A 111 3.08 1.30 20.23
N GLU A 112 1.76 1.10 20.25
CA GLU A 112 1.10 0.32 21.30
C GLU A 112 1.66 -1.10 21.37
N TYR A 113 1.77 -1.77 20.21
CA TYR A 113 2.35 -3.10 20.13
C TYR A 113 3.79 -3.13 20.63
N GLY A 114 4.64 -2.21 20.19
CA GLY A 114 6.04 -2.15 20.61
C GLY A 114 6.22 -1.85 22.09
N LEU A 115 5.35 -1.03 22.69
CA LEU A 115 5.42 -0.69 24.11
C LEU A 115 4.97 -1.82 25.05
N ARG A 116 4.26 -2.85 24.54
CA ARG A 116 3.84 -4.00 25.36
C ARG A 116 5.04 -4.71 26.00
N GLU A 117 6.13 -4.86 25.26
CA GLU A 117 7.33 -5.52 25.74
C GLU A 117 8.12 -4.68 26.76
N PHE A 118 7.92 -3.35 26.76
CA PHE A 118 8.61 -2.41 27.65
C PHE A 118 7.68 -1.80 28.71
N SER A 119 6.56 -2.46 28.99
CA SER A 119 5.57 -1.94 29.94
C SER A 119 6.12 -1.96 31.36
N TRP A 120 5.98 -0.83 32.06
CA TRP A 120 6.30 -0.68 33.46
C TRP A 120 5.44 -1.61 34.32
N SER A 121 6.04 -2.11 35.41
CA SER A 121 5.39 -2.94 36.42
C SER A 121 5.44 -2.29 37.82
N GLY A 122 4.65 -2.81 38.76
CA GLY A 122 4.57 -2.27 40.13
C GLY A 122 3.42 -1.29 40.36
N GLU A 123 3.42 -0.64 41.52
CA GLU A 123 2.29 0.20 42.00
C GLU A 123 1.97 1.39 41.09
N GLN A 124 3.00 1.98 40.45
CA GLN A 124 2.85 3.13 39.56
C GLN A 124 2.85 2.75 38.07
N ALA A 125 2.71 1.46 37.75
CA ALA A 125 2.77 0.94 36.38
C ALA A 125 1.82 1.70 35.43
N GLU A 126 0.56 1.87 35.82
CA GLU A 126 -0.44 2.54 35.00
C GLU A 126 -0.02 3.98 34.65
N ARG A 127 0.44 4.74 35.64
CA ARG A 127 0.90 6.11 35.45
C ARG A 127 2.10 6.19 34.51
N PHE A 128 3.12 5.35 34.71
CA PHE A 128 4.31 5.38 33.88
C PHE A 128 4.05 4.88 32.46
N ASN A 129 3.25 3.84 32.29
CA ASN A 129 2.81 3.38 30.97
C ASN A 129 2.03 4.46 30.22
N ALA A 130 1.13 5.20 30.90
CA ALA A 130 0.42 6.33 30.30
C ALA A 130 1.36 7.46 29.85
N ILE A 131 2.37 7.81 30.67
CA ILE A 131 3.37 8.83 30.34
C ILE A 131 4.24 8.37 29.15
N THR A 132 4.75 7.14 29.19
CA THR A 132 5.56 6.56 28.11
C THR A 132 4.77 6.53 26.81
N ARG A 133 3.52 6.07 26.82
CA ARG A 133 2.64 6.08 25.66
C ARG A 133 2.44 7.48 25.11
N ALA A 134 2.13 8.46 25.96
CA ALA A 134 1.95 9.85 25.54
C ALA A 134 3.23 10.45 24.93
N TYR A 135 4.40 10.09 25.44
CA TYR A 135 5.69 10.51 24.92
C TYR A 135 5.91 10.06 23.47
N TYR A 136 5.72 8.77 23.18
CA TYR A 136 5.88 8.22 21.82
C TYR A 136 4.78 8.72 20.86
N MET A 137 3.53 8.81 21.32
CA MET A 137 2.43 9.34 20.50
C MET A 137 2.65 10.81 20.12
N LYS A 138 3.17 11.62 21.04
CA LYS A 138 3.54 13.01 20.75
C LYS A 138 4.67 13.08 19.72
N ALA A 139 5.69 12.23 19.84
CA ALA A 139 6.79 12.16 18.88
C ALA A 139 6.37 11.73 17.47
N ALA A 140 5.31 10.91 17.35
CA ALA A 140 4.71 10.55 16.07
C ALA A 140 3.94 11.71 15.43
N ALA A 141 3.24 12.52 16.23
CA ALA A 141 2.47 13.66 15.76
C ALA A 141 3.36 14.85 15.37
N THR A 142 4.43 15.10 16.14
CA THR A 142 5.34 16.23 15.90
C THR A 142 6.77 15.76 15.67
N GLN A 143 7.56 15.57 16.72
CA GLN A 143 8.94 15.07 16.71
C GLN A 143 9.39 14.74 18.14
N PHE A 144 10.47 13.98 18.28
CA PHE A 144 11.12 13.83 19.56
C PHE A 144 11.71 15.17 20.07
N PRO A 145 11.71 15.41 21.39
CA PRO A 145 12.38 16.58 21.95
C PRO A 145 13.89 16.48 21.70
N LEU A 146 14.47 17.53 21.12
CA LEU A 146 15.89 17.61 20.81
C LEU A 146 16.57 18.71 21.64
N PRO A 147 17.89 18.59 21.92
CA PRO A 147 18.66 19.67 22.52
C PRO A 147 18.59 20.96 21.71
N GLU A 148 18.76 22.11 22.37
CA GLU A 148 18.82 23.40 21.69
C GLU A 148 19.91 23.42 20.60
N GLY A 149 19.57 23.95 19.43
CA GLY A 149 20.45 23.99 18.25
C GLY A 149 20.44 22.72 17.40
N MET A 150 19.73 21.65 17.81
CA MET A 150 19.61 20.41 17.03
C MET A 150 18.24 20.32 16.35
N ASN A 151 18.24 20.36 15.02
CA ASN A 151 17.03 20.20 14.20
C ASN A 151 17.15 18.95 13.32
N LEU A 152 16.96 17.78 13.94
CA LEU A 152 16.93 16.51 13.25
C LEU A 152 15.47 16.10 12.99
N PRO A 153 15.11 15.63 11.80
CA PRO A 153 13.75 15.20 11.47
C PRO A 153 13.42 13.83 12.08
N LEU A 154 13.54 13.70 13.40
CA LEU A 154 13.28 12.49 14.17
C LEU A 154 11.79 12.40 14.51
N THR A 155 10.99 12.08 13.50
CA THR A 155 9.55 11.81 13.66
C THR A 155 9.31 10.31 13.57
N LEU A 156 8.52 9.75 14.48
CA LEU A 156 8.10 8.35 14.37
C LEU A 156 7.12 8.21 13.22
N ARG A 157 7.54 7.50 12.18
CA ARG A 157 6.72 7.24 11.00
C ARG A 157 6.85 5.79 10.58
N HIS A 158 5.77 5.29 9.98
CA HIS A 158 5.82 4.03 9.28
C HIS A 158 6.35 4.29 7.88
N PHE A 159 7.60 3.90 7.66
CA PHE A 159 8.22 3.95 6.34
C PHE A 159 7.97 2.67 5.58
N LEU A 160 7.63 2.82 4.31
CA LEU A 160 7.38 1.72 3.39
C LEU A 160 8.08 2.00 2.07
N VAL A 161 8.84 1.03 1.57
CA VAL A 161 9.46 1.10 0.25
C VAL A 161 8.67 0.20 -0.69
N LEU A 162 8.17 0.79 -1.78
CA LEU A 162 7.47 0.07 -2.83
C LEU A 162 8.35 0.04 -4.08
N PHE A 163 8.66 -1.16 -4.56
CA PHE A 163 9.31 -1.38 -5.85
C PHE A 163 8.24 -1.72 -6.87
N SER A 164 8.15 -0.96 -7.95
CA SER A 164 7.21 -1.23 -9.03
C SER A 164 7.97 -1.48 -10.33
N LEU A 165 7.70 -2.64 -10.93
CA LEU A 165 8.24 -3.02 -12.23
C LEU A 165 7.07 -3.22 -13.17
N LYS A 166 7.13 -2.61 -14.36
CA LYS A 166 6.09 -2.75 -15.38
C LYS A 166 6.69 -2.96 -16.75
N GLU A 167 6.19 -3.95 -17.47
CA GLU A 167 6.56 -4.26 -18.84
C GLU A 167 5.39 -3.99 -19.78
N LYS A 168 5.67 -3.70 -21.05
CA LYS A 168 4.62 -3.56 -22.06
C LYS A 168 3.94 -4.91 -22.28
N LYS A 169 2.60 -4.92 -22.40
CA LYS A 169 1.89 -6.17 -22.71
C LYS A 169 2.38 -6.73 -24.05
N PRO A 170 2.65 -8.06 -24.15
CA PRO A 170 2.81 -8.69 -25.45
C PRO A 170 1.51 -8.50 -26.25
N GLY A 171 1.65 -8.03 -27.49
CA GLY A 171 0.53 -7.77 -28.39
C GLY A 171 -0.10 -9.05 -28.93
#